data_AF-A0A9D8P3D2-F1
#
_entry.id   AF-A0A9D8P3D2-F1
#
_cell.length_a   1.000
_cell.length_b   1.000
_cell.length_c   1.000
_cell.angle_alpha   90.00
_cell.angle_beta   90.00
_cell.angle_gamma   90.00
#
_symmetry.space_group_name_H-M   'P 1'
#
loop_
_entity.id
_entity.type
_entity.pdbx_description
1 polymer ?
#
loop_
_entity_poly.entity_id
_entity_poly.type
_entity_poly.pdbx_seq_one_letter_code
_entity_poly.pdbx_strand_id
1 'polypeptide(L)'
;MPLTNKIQPSKDAFTESKASAKPIETQQFSEYAPDGRLLGISCKTKSADLLRAEHGASASRDPALPPRSCRDIHREMVVQLWATFDNDARASSAFAPHRVMLDADTTSYTGSGWIGSPAEAYLGNDGTLHLRASALFAEWRDWRWKIMPKSFRGNHYCHLVAPERIRALMRSEERLSR
;
A
#
# COMPACT_ATOMS: atom_id res chain seq x y z
N MET A 1 -17.48 11.95 5.08
CA MET A 1 -18.13 10.65 5.35
C MET A 1 -17.32 9.93 6.41
N PRO A 2 -17.95 9.33 7.43
CA PRO A 2 -17.23 8.59 8.45
C PRO A 2 -16.56 7.36 7.81
N LEU A 3 -15.27 7.17 8.11
CA LEU A 3 -14.47 6.02 7.71
C LEU A 3 -13.88 5.41 8.98
N THR A 4 -13.98 4.10 9.10
CA THR A 4 -13.34 3.36 10.20
C THR A 4 -12.23 2.48 9.63
N ASN A 5 -11.06 2.52 10.24
CA ASN A 5 -9.98 1.58 9.97
C ASN A 5 -9.92 0.54 11.08
N LYS A 6 -10.11 -0.74 10.75
CA LYS A 6 -10.04 -1.85 11.68
C LYS A 6 -8.67 -2.52 11.58
N ILE A 7 -7.90 -2.42 12.66
CA ILE A 7 -6.60 -3.09 12.79
C ILE A 7 -6.84 -4.53 13.24
N GLN A 8 -6.29 -5.46 12.49
CA GLN A 8 -6.46 -6.89 12.71
C GLN A 8 -5.31 -7.42 13.59
N PRO A 9 -5.60 -8.29 14.57
CA PRO A 9 -4.61 -8.75 15.54
C PRO A 9 -3.65 -9.80 14.98
N SER A 10 -4.00 -10.45 13.86
CA SER A 10 -3.20 -11.51 13.24
C SER A 10 -3.36 -11.53 11.72
N LYS A 11 -2.41 -12.19 11.04
CA LYS A 11 -2.46 -12.42 9.60
C LYS A 11 -3.69 -13.24 9.19
N ASP A 12 -4.09 -14.21 10.01
CA ASP A 12 -5.27 -15.04 9.74
C ASP A 12 -6.56 -14.23 9.84
N ALA A 13 -6.73 -13.46 10.94
CA ALA A 13 -7.86 -12.55 11.10
C ALA A 13 -7.92 -11.53 9.95
N PHE A 14 -6.76 -11.01 9.53
CA PHE A 14 -6.68 -10.14 8.37
C PHE A 14 -7.07 -10.85 7.07
N THR A 15 -6.62 -12.07 6.84
CA THR A 15 -6.92 -12.86 5.63
C THR A 15 -8.42 -13.03 5.47
N GLU A 16 -9.12 -13.37 6.55
CA GLU A 16 -10.58 -13.56 6.58
C GLU A 16 -11.38 -12.25 6.53
N SER A 17 -10.80 -11.14 6.99
CA SER A 17 -11.47 -9.84 7.03
C SER A 17 -11.83 -9.30 5.63
N LYS A 18 -12.83 -8.43 5.58
CA LYS A 18 -13.29 -7.78 4.34
C LYS A 18 -13.50 -6.28 4.58
N ALA A 19 -13.06 -5.46 3.63
CA ALA A 19 -13.44 -4.06 3.60
C ALA A 19 -14.94 -3.91 3.29
N SER A 20 -15.55 -2.81 3.70
CA SER A 20 -16.95 -2.47 3.37
C SER A 20 -17.05 -1.07 2.78
N ALA A 21 -18.00 -0.88 1.86
CA ALA A 21 -18.38 0.44 1.38
C ALA A 21 -19.51 1.05 2.21
N LYS A 22 -20.33 0.24 2.91
CA LYS A 22 -21.50 0.70 3.69
C LYS A 22 -21.61 -0.07 5.02
N PRO A 23 -21.23 0.52 6.17
CA PRO A 23 -20.45 1.76 6.30
C PRO A 23 -19.04 1.61 5.69
N ILE A 24 -18.33 2.72 5.48
CA ILE A 24 -16.95 2.63 4.97
C ILE A 24 -16.04 2.09 6.06
N GLU A 25 -15.51 0.90 5.80
CA GLU A 25 -14.56 0.23 6.69
C GLU A 25 -13.37 -0.29 5.89
N THR A 26 -12.16 0.07 6.32
CA THR A 26 -10.90 -0.50 5.83
C THR A 26 -10.36 -1.50 6.83
N GLN A 27 -9.57 -2.47 6.36
CA GLN A 27 -8.87 -3.42 7.21
C GLN A 27 -7.37 -3.16 7.11
N GLN A 28 -6.66 -3.29 8.23
CA GLN A 28 -5.22 -3.16 8.28
C GLN A 28 -4.58 -4.32 9.04
N PHE A 29 -3.42 -4.77 8.59
CA PHE A 29 -2.54 -5.66 9.34
C PHE A 29 -1.10 -5.19 9.21
N SER A 30 -0.36 -5.24 10.32
CA SER A 30 1.03 -4.84 10.40
C SER A 30 1.91 -6.08 10.51
N GLU A 31 2.89 -6.20 9.61
CA GLU A 31 3.85 -7.29 9.59
C GLU A 31 5.12 -6.87 10.32
N TYR A 32 5.56 -7.67 11.29
CA TYR A 32 6.73 -7.40 12.12
C TYR A 32 7.80 -8.46 11.93
N ALA A 33 9.05 -8.06 12.01
CA ALA A 33 10.19 -8.96 12.16
C ALA A 33 10.19 -9.60 13.56
N PRO A 34 10.94 -10.71 13.77
CA PRO A 34 11.06 -11.34 15.09
C PRO A 34 11.61 -10.40 16.18
N ASP A 35 12.37 -9.37 15.80
CA ASP A 35 12.92 -8.34 16.70
C ASP A 35 11.93 -7.18 16.98
N GLY A 36 10.69 -7.27 16.48
CA GLY A 36 9.64 -6.27 16.68
C GLY A 36 9.68 -5.09 15.72
N ARG A 37 10.61 -5.04 14.75
CA ARG A 37 10.60 -3.99 13.72
C ARG A 37 9.43 -4.16 12.77
N LEU A 38 8.73 -3.06 12.46
CA LEU A 38 7.64 -3.05 11.50
C LEU A 38 8.20 -3.15 10.07
N LEU A 39 7.89 -4.24 9.38
CA LEU A 39 8.37 -4.53 8.02
C LEU A 39 7.43 -4.00 6.95
N GLY A 40 6.14 -4.16 7.17
CA GLY A 40 5.12 -3.87 6.16
C GLY A 40 3.75 -3.62 6.75
N ILE A 41 2.89 -3.00 5.94
CA ILE A 41 1.49 -2.74 6.25
C ILE A 41 0.64 -3.30 5.10
N SER A 42 -0.37 -4.06 5.46
CA SER A 42 -1.34 -4.65 4.56
C SER A 42 -2.68 -3.96 4.75
N CYS A 43 -3.28 -3.45 3.67
CA CYS A 43 -4.53 -2.71 3.71
C CYS A 43 -5.56 -3.33 2.75
N LYS A 44 -6.79 -3.52 3.22
CA LYS A 44 -7.96 -3.80 2.37
C LYS A 44 -8.87 -2.58 2.36
N THR A 45 -9.13 -2.03 1.17
CA THR A 45 -10.13 -0.97 0.98
C THR A 45 -11.03 -1.24 -0.23
N LYS A 46 -12.05 -0.40 -0.40
CA LYS A 46 -12.91 -0.38 -1.58
C LYS A 46 -12.37 0.58 -2.63
N SER A 47 -12.55 0.23 -3.89
CA SER A 47 -12.10 1.02 -5.02
C SER A 47 -12.85 2.35 -5.10
N ALA A 48 -12.19 3.38 -5.63
CA ALA A 48 -12.75 4.73 -5.74
C ALA A 48 -14.07 4.76 -6.53
N ASP A 49 -14.20 3.91 -7.56
CA ASP A 49 -15.41 3.84 -8.37
C ASP A 49 -16.59 3.17 -7.65
N LEU A 50 -16.35 2.20 -6.76
CA LEU A 50 -17.39 1.68 -5.88
C LEU A 50 -17.81 2.75 -4.86
N LEU A 51 -16.86 3.44 -4.24
CA LEU A 51 -17.17 4.50 -3.28
C LEU A 51 -18.03 5.60 -3.90
N ARG A 52 -17.74 6.02 -5.14
CA ARG A 52 -18.58 6.97 -5.87
C ARG A 52 -19.96 6.42 -6.21
N ALA A 53 -20.04 5.15 -6.61
CA ALA A 53 -21.34 4.51 -6.90
C ALA A 53 -22.23 4.43 -5.66
N GLU A 54 -21.63 4.21 -4.48
CA GLU A 54 -22.36 4.01 -3.23
C GLU A 54 -22.70 5.31 -2.50
N HIS A 55 -21.89 6.36 -2.64
CA HIS A 55 -21.97 7.60 -1.84
C HIS A 55 -21.99 8.90 -2.65
N GLY A 56 -22.06 8.82 -3.98
CA GLY A 56 -22.12 9.98 -4.87
C GLY A 56 -20.78 10.35 -5.50
N ALA A 57 -20.84 11.13 -6.60
CA ALA A 57 -19.69 11.38 -7.47
C ALA A 57 -18.48 12.04 -6.77
N SER A 58 -18.72 12.84 -5.73
CA SER A 58 -17.68 13.54 -4.95
C SER A 58 -17.10 12.72 -3.79
N ALA A 59 -17.60 11.50 -3.54
CA ALA A 59 -17.19 10.69 -2.40
C ALA A 59 -15.75 10.15 -2.49
N SER A 60 -15.18 10.13 -3.70
CA SER A 60 -13.80 9.73 -3.94
C SER A 60 -13.23 10.51 -5.12
N ARG A 61 -11.97 10.25 -5.45
CA ARG A 61 -11.21 10.99 -6.48
C ARG A 61 -11.98 11.06 -7.80
N ASP A 62 -11.82 12.19 -8.49
CA ASP A 62 -12.37 12.42 -9.82
C ASP A 62 -11.93 11.31 -10.80
N PRO A 63 -12.87 10.61 -11.48
CA PRO A 63 -12.54 9.61 -12.50
C PRO A 63 -11.79 10.16 -13.72
N ALA A 64 -11.79 11.48 -13.97
CA ALA A 64 -10.99 12.10 -15.01
C ALA A 64 -9.49 12.08 -14.70
N LEU A 65 -9.10 11.84 -13.44
CA LEU A 65 -7.72 11.73 -13.03
C LEU A 65 -7.22 10.27 -13.16
N PRO A 66 -5.94 10.04 -13.53
CA PRO A 66 -5.38 8.68 -13.68
C PRO A 66 -5.53 7.88 -12.38
N PRO A 67 -5.86 6.58 -12.39
CA PRO A 67 -6.03 5.79 -11.16
C PRO A 67 -4.75 5.81 -10.30
N ARG A 68 -4.90 5.78 -8.96
CA ARG A 68 -3.75 5.63 -8.05
C ARG A 68 -3.43 4.16 -7.84
N SER A 69 -2.16 3.83 -8.00
CA SER A 69 -1.52 2.56 -7.67
C SER A 69 -1.06 2.52 -6.22
N CYS A 70 -0.75 1.34 -5.68
CA CYS A 70 -0.15 1.22 -4.35
C CYS A 70 1.27 1.83 -4.33
N ARG A 71 1.99 1.80 -5.46
CA ARG A 71 3.21 2.57 -5.70
C ARG A 71 3.06 4.06 -5.43
N ASP A 72 1.90 4.65 -5.75
CA ASP A 72 1.69 6.08 -5.49
C ASP A 72 1.62 6.38 -3.99
N ILE A 73 1.18 5.42 -3.18
CA ILE A 73 1.22 5.53 -1.72
C ILE A 73 2.67 5.48 -1.23
N HIS A 74 3.52 4.61 -1.79
CA HIS A 74 4.96 4.64 -1.48
C HIS A 74 5.60 5.97 -1.84
N ARG A 75 5.23 6.58 -2.98
CA ARG A 75 5.71 7.92 -3.33
C ARG A 75 5.34 8.95 -2.26
N GLU A 76 4.08 8.94 -1.82
CA GLU A 76 3.61 9.86 -0.78
C GLU A 76 4.34 9.62 0.55
N MET A 77 4.56 8.36 0.95
CA MET A 77 5.33 8.01 2.14
C MET A 77 6.75 8.56 2.07
N VAL A 78 7.48 8.35 0.97
CA VAL A 78 8.86 8.85 0.80
C VAL A 78 8.91 10.38 0.91
N VAL A 79 7.99 11.08 0.25
CA VAL A 79 7.93 12.56 0.28
C VAL A 79 7.60 13.06 1.69
N GLN A 80 6.61 12.45 2.36
CA GLN A 80 6.22 12.84 3.71
C GLN A 80 7.33 12.59 4.72
N LEU A 81 8.00 11.44 4.65
CA LEU A 81 9.13 11.12 5.52
C LEU A 81 10.27 12.12 5.34
N TRP A 82 10.64 12.44 4.09
CA TRP A 82 11.70 13.41 3.81
C TRP A 82 11.38 14.82 4.33
N ALA A 83 10.10 15.22 4.29
CA ALA A 83 9.67 16.48 4.87
C ALA A 83 9.91 16.55 6.39
N THR A 84 9.97 15.41 7.08
CA THR A 84 10.28 15.34 8.53
C THR A 84 11.77 15.38 8.86
N PHE A 85 12.66 15.25 7.88
CA PHE A 85 14.11 15.27 8.12
C PHE A 85 14.59 16.72 8.23
N ASP A 86 15.39 17.01 9.26
CA ASP A 86 16.14 18.27 9.38
C ASP A 86 17.36 18.28 8.43
N ASN A 87 18.12 19.38 8.44
CA ASN A 87 19.25 19.55 7.52
C ASN A 87 20.34 18.49 7.73
N ASP A 88 20.63 18.15 8.98
CA ASP A 88 21.67 17.16 9.32
C ASP A 88 21.24 15.76 8.88
N ALA A 89 20.00 15.38 9.17
CA ALA A 89 19.42 14.11 8.73
C ALA A 89 19.36 14.01 7.21
N ARG A 90 19.05 15.09 6.50
CA ARG A 90 19.07 15.12 5.02
C ARG A 90 20.49 14.99 4.48
N ALA A 91 21.46 15.67 5.08
CA ALA A 91 22.86 15.62 4.66
C ALA A 91 23.48 14.23 4.89
N SER A 92 23.08 13.53 5.95
CA SER A 92 23.56 12.19 6.28
C SER A 92 22.71 11.05 5.70
N SER A 93 21.64 11.35 4.95
CA SER A 93 20.77 10.31 4.39
C SER A 93 21.47 9.56 3.26
N ALA A 94 21.36 8.23 3.26
CA ALA A 94 21.87 7.39 2.19
C ALA A 94 21.06 7.55 0.91
N PHE A 95 19.75 7.78 1.02
CA PHE A 95 18.86 7.95 -0.12
C PHE A 95 18.00 9.21 0.03
N ALA A 96 18.25 10.20 -0.83
CA ALA A 96 17.31 11.29 -1.06
C ALA A 96 16.09 10.78 -1.86
N PRO A 97 14.92 11.45 -1.81
CA PRO A 97 13.70 10.98 -2.48
C PRO A 97 13.86 10.66 -3.97
N HIS A 98 14.64 11.48 -4.69
CA HIS A 98 14.90 11.29 -6.12
C HIS A 98 15.84 10.10 -6.43
N ARG A 99 16.42 9.46 -5.40
CA ARG A 99 17.26 8.26 -5.48
C ARG A 99 16.54 6.99 -5.01
N VAL A 100 15.27 7.11 -4.59
CA VAL A 100 14.43 5.96 -4.26
C VAL A 100 13.63 5.57 -5.50
N MET A 101 13.86 4.37 -6.00
CA MET A 101 13.17 3.79 -7.14
C MET A 101 11.84 3.20 -6.70
N LEU A 102 10.76 3.57 -7.40
CA LEU A 102 9.41 3.09 -7.14
C LEU A 102 8.97 2.18 -8.28
N ASP A 103 9.05 0.87 -8.03
CA ASP A 103 8.70 -0.15 -9.00
C ASP A 103 7.20 -0.26 -9.19
N ALA A 104 6.77 -0.73 -10.37
CA ALA A 104 5.38 -1.06 -10.60
C ALA A 104 4.88 -2.13 -9.59
N ASP A 105 3.61 -2.02 -9.21
CA ASP A 105 2.99 -2.95 -8.26
C ASP A 105 3.04 -4.39 -8.77
N THR A 106 3.41 -5.33 -7.91
CA THR A 106 3.15 -6.76 -8.14
C THR A 106 1.65 -6.98 -8.08
N THR A 107 1.02 -7.18 -9.24
CA THR A 107 -0.45 -7.26 -9.33
C THR A 107 -0.94 -8.70 -9.19
N SER A 108 -1.89 -8.91 -8.30
CA SER A 108 -2.61 -10.16 -8.10
C SER A 108 -4.09 -10.03 -8.46
N TYR A 109 -4.65 -11.04 -9.12
CA TYR A 109 -6.07 -11.09 -9.48
C TYR A 109 -6.91 -11.99 -8.57
N THR A 110 -6.30 -12.60 -7.57
CA THR A 110 -6.98 -13.46 -6.59
C THR A 110 -6.58 -13.06 -5.18
N GLY A 111 -7.50 -13.18 -4.22
CA GLY A 111 -7.22 -12.85 -2.82
C GLY A 111 -6.07 -13.69 -2.25
N SER A 112 -6.04 -15.00 -2.52
CA SER A 112 -4.98 -15.91 -2.06
C SER A 112 -3.61 -15.54 -2.63
N GLY A 113 -3.52 -15.30 -3.95
CA GLY A 113 -2.28 -14.83 -4.57
C GLY A 113 -1.77 -13.53 -3.99
N TRP A 114 -2.67 -12.57 -3.71
CA TRP A 114 -2.30 -11.30 -3.09
C TRP A 114 -1.79 -11.45 -1.67
N ILE A 115 -2.47 -12.23 -0.81
CA ILE A 115 -2.05 -12.48 0.59
C ILE A 115 -0.65 -13.10 0.67
N GLY A 116 -0.26 -13.89 -0.34
CA GLY A 116 1.07 -14.50 -0.45
C GLY A 116 2.16 -13.59 -1.05
N SER A 117 1.81 -12.37 -1.47
CA SER A 117 2.72 -11.45 -2.17
C SER A 117 3.09 -10.28 -1.26
N PRO A 118 4.19 -10.34 -0.48
CA PRO A 118 4.59 -9.25 0.39
C PRO A 118 5.01 -8.01 -0.41
N ALA A 119 5.16 -6.87 0.27
CA ALA A 119 5.84 -5.72 -0.30
C ALA A 119 7.35 -5.88 -0.16
N GLU A 120 8.10 -5.32 -1.10
CA GLU A 120 9.56 -5.50 -1.17
C GLU A 120 10.28 -4.16 -0.99
N ALA A 121 11.35 -4.19 -0.20
CA ALA A 121 12.39 -3.17 -0.18
C ALA A 121 13.71 -3.87 -0.46
N TYR A 122 14.39 -3.51 -1.53
CA TYR A 122 15.63 -4.17 -1.97
C TYR A 122 16.58 -3.16 -2.61
N LEU A 123 17.87 -3.52 -2.72
CA LEU A 123 18.83 -2.71 -3.47
C LEU A 123 18.89 -3.22 -4.91
N GLY A 124 18.76 -2.31 -5.87
CA GLY A 124 19.00 -2.60 -7.27
C GLY A 124 20.48 -2.93 -7.53
N ASN A 125 20.78 -3.45 -8.71
CA ASN A 125 22.16 -3.70 -9.14
C ASN A 125 23.02 -2.41 -9.18
N ASP A 126 22.38 -1.25 -9.26
CA ASP A 126 22.98 0.08 -9.22
C ASP A 126 23.16 0.61 -7.78
N GLY A 127 22.78 -0.17 -6.77
CA GLY A 127 22.82 0.20 -5.36
C GLY A 127 21.74 1.18 -4.93
N THR A 128 20.75 1.49 -5.78
CA THR A 128 19.62 2.35 -5.40
C THR A 128 18.59 1.56 -4.58
N LEU A 129 17.88 2.26 -3.69
CA LEU A 129 16.79 1.65 -2.93
C LEU A 129 15.55 1.53 -3.82
N HIS A 130 15.08 0.31 -4.04
CA HIS A 130 13.82 0.02 -4.71
C HIS A 130 12.73 -0.31 -3.68
N LEU A 131 11.55 0.26 -3.90
CA LEU A 131 10.32 -0.09 -3.19
C LEU A 131 9.32 -0.66 -4.19
N ARG A 132 8.75 -1.82 -3.87
CA ARG A 132 7.68 -2.45 -4.64
C ARG A 132 6.50 -2.79 -3.74
N ALA A 133 5.33 -2.30 -4.10
CA ALA A 133 4.08 -2.70 -3.46
C ALA A 133 3.51 -3.96 -4.13
N SER A 134 2.68 -4.69 -3.40
CA SER A 134 1.84 -5.75 -3.98
C SER A 134 0.38 -5.33 -3.92
N ALA A 135 -0.34 -5.48 -5.02
CA ALA A 135 -1.66 -4.90 -5.17
C ALA A 135 -2.68 -5.89 -5.71
N LEU A 136 -3.93 -5.74 -5.26
CA LEU A 136 -5.08 -6.42 -5.85
C LEU A 136 -6.11 -5.38 -6.23
N PHE A 137 -6.46 -5.38 -7.52
CA PHE A 137 -7.44 -4.47 -8.11
C PHE A 137 -8.56 -5.26 -8.77
N ALA A 138 -9.76 -5.07 -8.27
CA ALA A 138 -10.98 -5.55 -8.91
C ALA A 138 -11.96 -4.39 -9.01
N GLU A 139 -11.76 -3.48 -9.96
CA GLU A 139 -12.59 -2.27 -10.09
C GLU A 139 -14.07 -2.61 -10.27
N TRP A 140 -14.95 -1.76 -9.73
CA TRP A 140 -16.39 -2.02 -9.70
C TRP A 140 -17.03 -1.97 -11.10
N ARG A 141 -16.60 -1.03 -11.93
CA ARG A 141 -17.14 -0.76 -13.27
C ARG A 141 -16.45 -1.52 -14.38
N ASP A 142 -15.29 -2.11 -14.12
CA ASP A 142 -14.55 -2.90 -15.09
C ASP A 142 -15.35 -4.14 -15.50
N TRP A 143 -15.53 -4.29 -16.81
CA TRP A 143 -16.36 -5.33 -17.40
C TRP A 143 -15.83 -6.74 -17.10
N ARG A 144 -14.50 -6.89 -16.94
CA ARG A 144 -13.84 -8.17 -16.64
C ARG A 144 -14.36 -8.79 -15.34
N TRP A 145 -14.74 -7.95 -14.37
CA TRP A 145 -15.21 -8.41 -13.06
C TRP A 145 -16.73 -8.57 -12.95
N LYS A 146 -17.51 -8.27 -14.00
CA LYS A 146 -18.98 -8.33 -13.93
C LYS A 146 -19.53 -9.73 -13.70
N ILE A 147 -18.80 -10.78 -14.12
CA ILE A 147 -19.16 -12.18 -13.90
C ILE A 147 -18.77 -12.70 -12.51
N MET A 148 -17.96 -11.94 -11.76
CA MET A 148 -17.52 -12.32 -10.42
C MET A 148 -18.57 -11.94 -9.36
N PRO A 149 -18.60 -12.63 -8.20
CA PRO A 149 -19.47 -12.27 -7.09
C PRO A 149 -19.28 -10.81 -6.67
N LYS A 150 -20.36 -10.12 -6.27
CA LYS A 150 -20.30 -8.72 -5.82
C LYS A 150 -19.30 -8.50 -4.68
N SER A 151 -19.11 -9.50 -3.82
CA SER A 151 -18.14 -9.47 -2.71
C SER A 151 -16.68 -9.39 -3.16
N PHE A 152 -16.38 -9.86 -4.38
CA PHE A 152 -15.05 -9.80 -4.99
C PHE A 152 -14.79 -8.47 -5.74
N ARG A 153 -15.86 -7.80 -6.17
CA ARG A 153 -15.79 -6.56 -6.96
C ARG A 153 -15.59 -5.33 -6.07
N GLY A 154 -15.06 -4.28 -6.69
CA GLY A 154 -14.79 -3.00 -6.08
C GLY A 154 -13.71 -3.03 -4.99
N ASN A 155 -12.71 -3.91 -5.13
CA ASN A 155 -11.63 -4.05 -4.15
C ASN A 155 -10.35 -3.36 -4.66
N HIS A 156 -9.65 -2.68 -3.75
CA HIS A 156 -8.32 -2.13 -3.98
C HIS A 156 -7.51 -2.40 -2.73
N TYR A 157 -6.62 -3.38 -2.77
CA TYR A 157 -5.81 -3.81 -1.64
C TYR A 157 -4.33 -3.59 -1.90
N CYS A 158 -3.58 -3.24 -0.86
CA CYS A 158 -2.15 -2.95 -0.94
C CYS A 158 -1.39 -3.66 0.17
N HIS A 159 -0.28 -4.32 -0.17
CA HIS A 159 0.83 -4.54 0.74
C HIS A 159 1.87 -3.47 0.46
N LEU A 160 2.32 -2.79 1.51
CA LEU A 160 3.26 -1.67 1.44
C LEU A 160 4.42 -1.95 2.40
N VAL A 161 5.65 -1.64 1.98
CA VAL A 161 6.77 -1.45 2.92
C VAL A 161 6.39 -0.39 3.94
N ALA A 162 6.64 -0.67 5.22
CA ALA A 162 6.26 0.23 6.30
C ALA A 162 7.00 1.58 6.24
N PRO A 163 6.36 2.72 6.56
CA PRO A 163 7.01 4.03 6.57
C PRO A 163 8.27 4.08 7.45
N GLU A 164 8.25 3.45 8.61
CA GLU A 164 9.35 3.39 9.57
C GLU A 164 10.54 2.64 8.99
N ARG A 165 10.28 1.56 8.25
CA ARG A 165 11.32 0.81 7.53
C ARG A 165 11.89 1.63 6.37
N ILE A 166 11.04 2.29 5.59
CA ILE A 166 11.50 3.21 4.53
C ILE A 166 12.41 4.29 5.12
N ARG A 167 12.01 4.90 6.24
CA ARG A 167 12.81 5.89 6.95
C ARG A 167 14.17 5.34 7.37
N ALA A 168 14.19 4.17 8.02
CA ALA A 168 15.42 3.55 8.49
C ALA A 168 16.38 3.24 7.34
N LEU A 169 15.86 2.76 6.20
CA LEU A 169 16.63 2.52 4.98
C LEU A 169 17.17 3.82 4.38
N MET A 170 16.34 4.86 4.26
CA MET A 170 16.75 6.17 3.76
C MET A 170 17.89 6.78 4.59
N ARG A 171 17.91 6.52 5.89
CA ARG A 171 18.94 7.01 6.84
C ARG A 171 20.11 6.03 7.05
N SER A 172 20.10 4.88 6.38
CA SER A 172 21.06 3.78 6.60
C SER A 172 21.11 3.26 8.06
N GLU A 173 20.02 3.42 8.80
CA GLU A 173 19.80 2.80 10.13
C GLU A 173 19.46 1.31 9.98
N GLU A 174 18.81 0.95 8.87
CA GLU A 174 18.63 -0.42 8.41
C GLU A 174 19.48 -0.65 7.14
N ARG A 175 20.10 -1.83 7.02
CA ARG A 175 20.86 -2.23 5.84
C ARG A 175 20.26 -3.48 5.22
N LEU A 176 20.04 -3.41 3.91
CA LEU A 176 19.64 -4.57 3.11
C LEU A 176 20.89 -5.34 2.70
N SER A 177 20.82 -6.67 2.75
CA SER A 177 21.85 -7.52 2.13
C SER A 177 21.81 -7.34 0.62
N ARG A 178 22.99 -7.32 -0.01
CA ARG A 178 23.12 -7.43 -1.46
C ARG A 178 22.86 -8.85 -1.93
#